data_AF-A0A8T5FHK8-F1
#
_entry.id   AF-A0A8T5FHK8-F1
#
_cell.length_a   1.000
_cell.length_b   1.000
_cell.length_c   1.000
_cell.angle_alpha   90.00
_cell.angle_beta   90.00
_cell.angle_gamma   90.00
#
_symmetry.space_group_name_H-M   'P 1'
#
loop_
_entity.id
_entity.type
_entity.pdbx_description
1 polymer ?
#
loop_
_entity_poly.entity_id
_entity_poly.type
_entity_poly.pdbx_seq_one_letter_code
_entity_poly.pdbx_strand_id
1 'polypeptide(L)'
;MTFTSWSIKFIISIILDIADFFIGRIPIAGSIWDAILGFIGLLLWKKVGGIQFLELLDFTDQIDGFIPSLTISAIFSIKEIWD
;
A
#
# COMPACT_ATOMS: atom_id res chain seq x y z
N MET A 1 0.55 15.38 11.21
CA MET A 1 1.46 15.23 10.04
C MET A 1 1.34 16.48 9.17
N THR A 2 2.38 16.95 8.45
CA THR A 2 2.20 18.14 7.58
C THR A 2 1.60 17.76 6.23
N PHE A 3 0.91 18.70 5.56
CA PHE A 3 0.34 18.47 4.23
C PHE A 3 1.42 18.04 3.21
N THR A 4 2.58 18.71 3.19
CA THR A 4 3.69 18.34 2.30
C THR A 4 4.18 16.92 2.55
N SER A 5 4.34 16.52 3.82
CA SER A 5 4.76 15.15 4.15
C SER A 5 3.72 14.12 3.71
N TRP A 6 2.44 14.41 3.94
CA TRP A 6 1.34 13.55 3.48
C TRP A 6 1.35 13.42 1.95
N SER A 7 1.45 14.53 1.21
CA SER A 7 1.44 14.52 -0.26
C SER A 7 2.61 13.72 -0.85
N ILE A 8 3.81 13.81 -0.26
CA ILE A 8 4.96 13.01 -0.70
C ILE A 8 4.68 11.52 -0.49
N LYS A 9 4.21 11.13 0.71
CA LYS A 9 3.88 9.74 1.01
C LYS A 9 2.72 9.22 0.15
N PHE A 10 1.75 10.08 -0.18
CA PHE A 10 0.63 9.76 -1.07
C PHE A 10 1.13 9.47 -2.49
N ILE A 11 2.03 10.30 -3.03
CA ILE A 11 2.65 10.05 -4.34
C ILE A 11 3.45 8.75 -4.33
N ILE A 12 4.22 8.48 -3.28
CA ILE A 12 4.94 7.21 -3.10
C ILE A 12 3.96 6.03 -3.12
N SER A 13 2.82 6.15 -2.42
CA SER A 13 1.80 5.11 -2.37
C SER A 13 1.23 4.80 -3.76
N ILE A 14 0.93 5.83 -4.56
CA ILE A 14 0.46 5.66 -5.95
C ILE A 14 1.51 4.93 -6.79
N ILE A 15 2.78 5.32 -6.69
CA ILE A 15 3.86 4.68 -7.47
C ILE A 15 4.00 3.21 -7.10
N LEU A 16 3.92 2.89 -5.80
CA LEU A 16 4.01 1.52 -5.31
C LEU A 16 2.82 0.68 -5.74
N ASP A 17 1.58 1.18 -5.64
CA ASP A 17 0.39 0.47 -6.13
C ASP A 17 0.43 0.25 -7.65
N ILE A 18 0.99 1.20 -8.42
CA ILE A 18 1.20 1.00 -9.86
C ILE A 18 2.23 -0.11 -10.10
N ALA A 19 3.34 -0.14 -9.35
CA ALA A 19 4.34 -1.20 -9.48
C ALA A 19 3.77 -2.56 -9.07
N ASP A 20 2.95 -2.57 -8.03
CA ASP A 20 2.23 -3.72 -7.50
C ASP A 20 1.27 -4.32 -8.52
N PHE A 21 0.54 -3.47 -9.26
CA PHE A 21 -0.25 -3.93 -10.40
C PHE A 21 0.57 -4.76 -11.41
N PHE A 22 1.90 -4.61 -11.52
CA PHE A 22 2.70 -5.46 -12.39
C PHE A 22 3.32 -6.66 -11.68
N ILE A 23 3.85 -6.47 -10.47
CA ILE A 23 4.63 -7.49 -9.74
C ILE A 23 3.73 -8.41 -8.93
N GLY A 24 2.68 -7.87 -8.31
CA GLY A 24 1.64 -8.57 -7.54
C GLY A 24 0.96 -9.69 -8.31
N ARG A 25 1.00 -9.64 -9.65
CA ARG A 25 0.36 -10.67 -10.50
C ARG A 25 1.23 -11.89 -10.82
N ILE A 26 2.44 -11.95 -10.27
CA ILE A 26 3.39 -13.04 -10.53
C ILE A 26 3.30 -14.03 -9.37
N PRO A 27 2.87 -15.29 -9.59
CA PRO A 27 2.75 -16.27 -8.53
C PRO A 27 4.00 -16.36 -7.65
N ILE A 28 3.82 -16.40 -6.33
CA ILE A 28 4.86 -16.41 -5.28
C ILE A 28 5.59 -15.06 -5.14
N ALA A 29 5.91 -14.39 -6.25
CA ALA A 29 6.57 -13.10 -6.22
C ALA A 29 5.63 -11.99 -5.72
N GLY A 30 4.34 -12.05 -6.07
CA GLY A 30 3.30 -11.13 -5.59
C GLY A 30 3.17 -11.21 -4.07
N SER A 31 2.89 -12.39 -3.54
CA SER A 31 2.89 -12.64 -2.09
C SER A 31 4.16 -12.16 -1.34
N ILE A 32 5.37 -12.27 -1.92
CA ILE A 32 6.59 -11.70 -1.30
C ILE A 32 6.57 -10.17 -1.35
N TRP A 33 6.18 -9.63 -2.50
CA TRP A 33 6.08 -8.21 -2.75
C TRP A 33 5.03 -7.55 -1.83
N ASP A 34 3.89 -8.18 -1.60
CA ASP A 34 2.85 -7.77 -0.65
C ASP A 34 3.35 -7.70 0.78
N ALA A 35 4.15 -8.69 1.20
CA ALA A 35 4.74 -8.66 2.52
C ALA A 35 5.66 -7.44 2.67
N ILE A 36 6.47 -7.14 1.65
CA ILE A 36 7.35 -5.96 1.61
C ILE A 36 6.51 -4.68 1.63
N LEU A 37 5.51 -4.57 0.77
CA LEU A 37 4.62 -3.42 0.70
C LEU A 37 3.84 -3.24 2.01
N GLY A 38 3.47 -4.32 2.69
CA GLY A 38 2.83 -4.30 4.01
C GLY A 38 3.68 -3.60 5.06
N PHE A 39 4.98 -3.94 5.11
CA PHE A 39 5.91 -3.23 5.99
C PHE A 39 6.12 -1.78 5.56
N ILE A 40 6.22 -1.50 4.25
CA ILE A 40 6.32 -0.13 3.74
C ILE A 40 5.07 0.67 4.12
N GLY A 41 3.88 0.09 4.00
CA GLY A 41 2.62 0.69 4.42
C GLY A 41 2.64 1.05 5.90
N LEU A 42 3.07 0.13 6.77
CA LEU A 42 3.24 0.42 8.20
C LEU A 42 4.22 1.58 8.46
N LEU A 43 5.31 1.68 7.70
CA LEU A 43 6.27 2.78 7.82
C LEU A 43 5.70 4.11 7.33
N LEU A 44 4.95 4.11 6.24
CA LEU A 44 4.35 5.31 5.66
C LEU A 44 3.18 5.83 6.49
N TRP A 45 2.28 4.93 6.90
CA TRP A 45 0.94 5.26 7.39
C TRP A 45 0.57 4.59 8.72
N LYS A 46 1.57 4.08 9.47
CA LYS A 46 1.36 3.41 10.76
C LYS A 46 0.33 2.28 10.62
N LYS A 47 -0.59 2.15 11.58
CA LYS A 47 -1.61 1.07 11.59
C LYS A 47 -2.50 1.07 10.35
N VAL A 48 -2.82 2.24 9.79
CA VAL A 48 -3.70 2.33 8.62
C VAL A 48 -3.03 1.69 7.40
N GLY A 49 -1.72 1.87 7.23
CA GLY A 49 -0.97 1.23 6.16
C GLY A 49 -0.85 -0.28 6.27
N GLY A 50 -1.26 -0.88 7.41
CA GLY A 50 -1.35 -2.33 7.55
C GLY A 50 -2.47 -2.96 6.71
N ILE A 51 -3.37 -2.16 6.12
CA ILE A 51 -4.40 -2.63 5.17
C ILE A 51 -3.76 -3.40 4.01
N GLN A 52 -2.55 -3.03 3.60
CA GLN A 52 -1.79 -3.71 2.56
C GLN A 52 -1.59 -5.22 2.82
N PHE A 53 -1.48 -5.64 4.08
CA PHE A 53 -1.34 -7.07 4.40
C PHE A 53 -2.58 -7.90 4.07
N LEU A 54 -3.72 -7.28 3.72
CA LEU A 54 -4.89 -8.00 3.23
C LEU A 54 -4.65 -8.62 1.85
N GLU A 55 -3.69 -8.14 1.07
CA GLU A 55 -3.37 -8.67 -0.27
C GLU A 55 -2.75 -10.07 -0.18
N LEU A 56 -2.02 -10.37 0.90
CA LEU A 56 -1.55 -11.73 1.23
C LEU A 56 -2.66 -12.78 1.36
N LEU A 57 -3.93 -12.37 1.45
CA LEU A 57 -5.05 -13.31 1.49
C LEU A 57 -5.39 -13.86 0.09
N ASP A 58 -4.93 -13.20 -0.98
CA ASP A 58 -5.00 -13.74 -2.34
C ASP A 58 -3.81 -14.67 -2.63
N PHE A 59 -3.93 -15.91 -2.18
CA PHE A 59 -2.94 -16.96 -2.44
C PHE A 59 -2.73 -17.29 -3.93
N THR A 60 -3.54 -16.73 -4.83
CA THR A 60 -3.40 -16.93 -6.29
C THR A 60 -2.60 -15.84 -6.97
N ASP A 61 -2.35 -14.72 -6.28
CA ASP A 61 -1.70 -13.53 -6.84
C ASP A 61 -2.42 -13.07 -8.14
N GLN A 62 -3.74 -13.21 -8.24
CA GLN A 62 -4.53 -12.88 -9.46
C GLN A 62 -5.43 -11.66 -9.29
N ILE A 63 -5.98 -11.49 -8.09
CA ILE A 63 -6.74 -10.32 -7.63
C ILE A 63 -5.78 -9.30 -7.03
N ASP A 64 -4.60 -9.76 -6.61
CA ASP A 64 -3.49 -8.94 -6.14
C ASP A 64 -3.06 -7.86 -7.17
N GLY A 65 -2.65 -6.70 -6.67
CA GLY A 65 -2.28 -5.51 -7.45
C GLY A 65 -3.44 -4.71 -8.06
N PHE A 66 -4.70 -5.18 -7.98
CA PHE A 66 -5.85 -4.41 -8.48
C PHE A 66 -6.43 -3.43 -7.46
N ILE A 67 -6.21 -3.69 -6.17
CA ILE A 67 -6.67 -2.82 -5.09
C ILE A 67 -5.50 -1.89 -4.76
N PRO A 68 -5.64 -0.56 -4.92
CA PRO A 68 -4.56 0.37 -4.60
C PRO A 68 -4.49 0.60 -3.09
N SER A 69 -4.08 -0.43 -2.35
CA SER A 69 -4.20 -0.55 -0.90
C SER A 69 -3.35 0.50 -0.15
N LEU A 70 -2.16 0.87 -0.64
CA LEU A 70 -1.37 1.96 -0.05
C LEU A 70 -2.00 3.32 -0.31
N THR A 71 -2.54 3.56 -1.51
CA THR A 71 -3.23 4.81 -1.85
C THR A 71 -4.50 4.97 -1.02
N ILE A 72 -5.26 3.90 -0.80
CA ILE A 72 -6.42 3.89 0.11
C ILE A 72 -5.98 4.22 1.55
N SER A 73 -4.89 3.61 2.00
CA SER A 73 -4.31 3.89 3.33
C SER A 73 -3.95 5.36 3.50
N ALA A 74 -3.36 5.96 2.47
CA ALA A 74 -3.01 7.37 2.43
C ALA A 74 -4.24 8.29 2.50
N ILE A 75 -5.32 7.93 1.79
CA ILE A 75 -6.59 8.68 1.86
C ILE A 75 -7.16 8.62 3.28
N PHE A 76 -7.16 7.45 3.93
CA PHE A 76 -7.64 7.32 5.30
C PHE A 76 -6.79 8.09 6.33
N SER A 77 -5.50 8.26 6.06
CA SER A 77 -4.61 9.03 6.93
C SER A 77 -4.72 10.54 6.75
N ILE A 78 -5.56 11.06 5.84
CA ILE A 78 -5.70 12.50 5.59
C ILE A 78 -6.15 13.27 6.84
N LYS A 79 -6.94 12.62 7.71
CA LYS A 79 -7.38 13.20 9.00
C LYS A 79 -6.21 13.56 9.91
N GLU A 80 -5.10 12.81 9.84
CA GLU A 80 -3.90 13.05 10.65
C GLU A 80 -3.12 14.32 10.26
N ILE A 81 -3.57 15.03 9.21
CA ILE A 81 -3.06 16.36 8.86
C ILE A 81 -3.66 17.43 9.78
N TRP A 82 -4.91 17.22 10.20
CA TRP A 82 -5.73 18.20 10.93
C TRP A 82 -5.79 17.94 12.44
N ASP A 83 -5.45 16.72 12.86
CA ASP A 83 -5.20 16.32 14.25
C ASP A 83 -3.77 16.70 14.69
#